data_AF-A0A1E5T6I8-F1
#
_entry.id   AF-A0A1E5T6I8-F1
#
_cell.length_a   1.000
_cell.length_b   1.000
_cell.length_c   1.000
_cell.angle_alpha   90.00
_cell.angle_beta   90.00
_cell.angle_gamma   90.00
#
_symmetry.space_group_name_H-M   'P 1'
#
loop_
_entity.id
_entity.type
_entity.pdbx_description
1 polymer ?
#
loop_
_entity_poly.entity_id
_entity_poly.type
_entity_poly.pdbx_seq_one_letter_code
_entity_poly.pdbx_strand_id
1 'polypeptide(L)'
;MQKLFYLLAFVLVAFSSCEKEKPKNEVIVMGMIHRGHRTNPNYDIEVVKNLVREINPDYILTEIPPDRYPIARREFDELDTILESRVRVFPEYVDAIFPLTKELDFEIIPTAGWTKPMNDYRNQRLREIRQDTAWAERWAAYEAAGRRSNAAMEAAGDRNDPYFINSDAYDQAAEIRYEAYNRILNETLLLGGWDNINIAHYWHIEKALEKHRYEGKRFLITYGAGHKGWFLRELRKRDDIVIKEMKPFLDKVLK
;
A
#
# COMPACT_ATOMS: atom_id res chain seq x y z
N MET A 1 63.35 -8.27 37.60
CA MET A 1 62.27 -7.35 37.22
C MET A 1 61.54 -7.89 35.98
N GLN A 2 60.76 -8.97 36.14
CA GLN A 2 60.15 -9.65 34.97
C GLN A 2 58.98 -10.58 35.35
N LYS A 3 58.16 -10.20 36.35
CA LYS A 3 57.00 -11.00 36.80
C LYS A 3 55.84 -10.11 37.28
N LEU A 4 55.50 -9.07 36.53
CA LEU A 4 54.36 -8.21 36.88
C LEU A 4 53.70 -7.56 35.65
N PHE A 5 53.48 -8.34 34.59
CA PHE A 5 52.79 -7.85 33.37
C PHE A 5 51.84 -8.88 32.73
N TYR A 6 51.43 -9.92 33.47
CA TYR A 6 50.50 -10.94 32.96
C TYR A 6 49.27 -11.12 33.86
N LEU A 7 48.79 -10.05 34.48
CA LEU A 7 47.53 -10.09 35.26
C LEU A 7 46.59 -8.93 34.92
N LEU A 8 46.55 -8.51 33.65
CA LEU A 8 45.55 -7.57 33.15
C LEU A 8 45.17 -7.84 31.68
N ALA A 9 45.14 -9.10 31.27
CA ALA A 9 44.82 -9.49 29.90
C ALA A 9 43.72 -10.59 29.81
N PHE A 10 43.01 -10.88 30.91
CA PHE A 10 42.04 -11.98 30.94
C PHE A 10 40.76 -11.67 31.73
N VAL A 11 40.31 -10.40 31.71
CA VAL A 11 38.91 -10.04 32.05
C VAL A 11 38.33 -9.12 30.96
N LEU A 12 38.70 -9.36 29.70
CA LEU A 12 37.82 -9.09 28.57
C LEU A 12 37.13 -10.41 28.25
N VAL A 13 36.41 -10.94 29.24
CA VAL A 13 35.33 -11.90 28.96
C VAL A 13 34.40 -11.12 28.06
N ALA A 14 34.32 -11.60 26.83
CA ALA A 14 33.42 -11.13 25.81
C ALA A 14 32.02 -10.99 26.42
N PHE A 15 31.66 -9.75 26.76
CA PHE A 15 30.30 -9.29 26.59
C PHE A 15 30.05 -9.20 25.08
N SER A 16 30.14 -10.34 24.39
CA SER A 16 29.29 -10.62 23.26
C SER A 16 27.89 -10.63 23.86
N SER A 17 27.36 -9.43 24.01
CA SER A 17 25.94 -9.18 24.12
C SER A 17 25.33 -10.01 23.01
N CYS A 18 24.75 -11.14 23.40
CA CYS A 18 23.80 -11.83 22.58
C CYS A 18 22.59 -10.89 22.55
N GLU A 19 22.70 -9.81 21.77
CA GLU A 19 21.56 -8.96 21.45
C GLU A 19 20.56 -9.91 20.81
N LYS A 20 19.55 -10.31 21.60
CA LYS A 20 18.41 -11.06 21.06
C LYS A 20 17.91 -10.26 19.88
N GLU A 21 17.91 -10.90 18.70
CA GLU A 21 17.43 -10.28 17.48
C GLU A 21 16.03 -9.73 17.75
N LYS A 22 15.87 -8.42 17.54
CA LYS A 22 14.60 -7.75 17.81
C LYS A 22 13.54 -8.33 16.87
N PRO A 23 12.33 -8.65 17.36
CA PRO A 23 11.33 -9.32 16.54
C PRO A 23 10.85 -8.37 15.44
N LYS A 24 11.12 -8.70 14.18
CA LYS A 24 10.71 -7.89 13.03
C LYS A 24 9.21 -8.01 12.80
N ASN A 25 8.58 -6.94 12.35
CA ASN A 25 7.18 -6.98 11.94
C ASN A 25 7.04 -7.70 10.60
N GLU A 26 5.93 -8.39 10.39
CA GLU A 26 5.56 -8.93 9.09
C GLU A 26 4.74 -7.89 8.33
N VAL A 27 5.07 -7.62 7.06
CA VAL A 27 4.33 -6.67 6.23
C VAL A 27 3.84 -7.37 4.96
N ILE A 28 2.55 -7.27 4.71
CA ILE A 28 1.89 -7.77 3.51
C ILE A 28 1.28 -6.59 2.76
N VAL A 29 1.47 -6.52 1.45
CA VAL A 29 0.82 -5.51 0.59
C VAL A 29 -0.20 -6.21 -0.30
N MET A 30 -1.47 -5.91 -0.09
CA MET A 30 -2.59 -6.46 -0.85
C MET A 30 -3.14 -5.41 -1.81
N GLY A 31 -3.04 -5.70 -3.11
CA GLY A 31 -3.54 -4.84 -4.17
C GLY A 31 -5.06 -4.94 -4.32
N MET A 32 -5.74 -3.85 -4.03
CA MET A 32 -7.19 -3.70 -4.16
C MET A 32 -7.58 -3.25 -5.57
N ILE A 33 -8.77 -3.63 -6.02
CA ILE A 33 -9.34 -3.21 -7.31
C ILE A 33 -10.52 -2.26 -7.15
N HIS A 34 -10.70 -1.69 -5.95
CA HIS A 34 -11.74 -0.72 -5.63
C HIS A 34 -13.14 -1.23 -6.00
N ARG A 35 -13.92 -0.41 -6.73
CA ARG A 35 -15.23 -0.79 -7.29
C ARG A 35 -15.20 -2.09 -8.10
N GLY A 36 -14.03 -2.49 -8.61
CA GLY A 36 -13.85 -3.78 -9.29
C GLY A 36 -14.25 -4.98 -8.42
N HIS A 37 -14.13 -4.91 -7.09
CA HIS A 37 -14.56 -5.99 -6.19
C HIS A 37 -16.07 -6.27 -6.24
N ARG A 38 -16.88 -5.35 -6.76
CA ARG A 38 -18.33 -5.56 -6.93
C ARG A 38 -18.69 -6.33 -8.20
N THR A 39 -17.76 -6.45 -9.14
CA THR A 39 -18.03 -6.97 -10.48
C THR A 39 -17.05 -8.06 -10.90
N ASN A 40 -15.90 -8.17 -10.24
CA ASN A 40 -14.91 -9.20 -10.52
C ASN A 40 -15.34 -10.52 -9.85
N PRO A 41 -15.61 -11.59 -10.62
CA PRO A 41 -16.06 -12.86 -10.07
C PRO A 41 -14.97 -13.64 -9.32
N ASN A 42 -13.69 -13.34 -9.55
CA ASN A 42 -12.55 -14.08 -9.00
C ASN A 42 -11.87 -13.34 -7.84
N TYR A 43 -12.20 -12.06 -7.64
CA TYR A 43 -11.65 -11.24 -6.56
C TYR A 43 -12.71 -10.28 -6.01
N ASP A 44 -13.81 -10.85 -5.51
CA ASP A 44 -14.91 -10.10 -4.93
C ASP A 44 -14.67 -9.70 -3.46
N ILE A 45 -15.69 -9.11 -2.83
CA ILE A 45 -15.64 -8.71 -1.41
C ILE A 45 -15.49 -9.88 -0.45
N GLU A 46 -16.08 -11.04 -0.72
CA GLU A 46 -15.94 -12.20 0.17
C GLU A 46 -14.53 -12.79 0.09
N VAL A 47 -13.90 -12.79 -1.09
CA VAL A 47 -12.48 -13.12 -1.23
C VAL A 47 -11.61 -12.17 -0.40
N VAL A 48 -11.87 -10.86 -0.45
CA VAL A 48 -11.15 -9.88 0.39
C VAL A 48 -11.33 -10.20 1.88
N LYS A 49 -12.56 -10.48 2.33
CA LYS A 49 -12.83 -10.81 3.74
C LYS A 49 -12.10 -12.07 4.19
N ASN A 50 -12.11 -13.11 3.37
CA ASN A 50 -11.43 -14.37 3.66
C ASN A 50 -9.90 -14.20 3.69
N LEU A 51 -9.33 -13.39 2.80
CA LEU A 51 -7.92 -13.05 2.83
C LEU A 51 -7.55 -12.31 4.10
N VAL A 52 -8.35 -11.33 4.56
CA VAL A 52 -8.07 -10.62 5.82
C VAL A 52 -8.11 -11.58 7.01
N ARG A 53 -9.10 -12.50 7.06
CA ARG A 53 -9.18 -13.52 8.12
C ARG A 53 -7.96 -14.46 8.10
N GLU A 54 -7.56 -14.93 6.91
CA GLU A 54 -6.40 -15.82 6.76
C GLU A 54 -5.07 -15.12 7.06
N ILE A 55 -4.95 -13.84 6.68
CA ILE A 55 -3.79 -13.02 7.02
C ILE A 55 -3.77 -12.74 8.53
N ASN A 56 -4.92 -12.56 9.18
CA ASN A 56 -5.05 -12.25 10.60
C ASN A 56 -4.08 -11.12 11.04
N PRO A 57 -4.21 -9.90 10.48
CA PRO A 57 -3.31 -8.80 10.79
C PRO A 57 -3.58 -8.22 12.19
N ASP A 58 -2.56 -7.62 12.81
CA ASP A 58 -2.73 -6.76 13.98
C ASP A 58 -3.08 -5.31 13.57
N TYR A 59 -2.56 -4.88 12.41
CA TYR A 59 -2.74 -3.54 11.87
C TYR A 59 -3.13 -3.60 10.40
N ILE A 60 -4.13 -2.80 10.00
CA ILE A 60 -4.50 -2.62 8.59
C ILE A 60 -4.28 -1.17 8.19
N LEU A 61 -3.31 -0.95 7.30
CA LEU A 61 -2.99 0.36 6.73
C LEU A 61 -3.85 0.57 5.50
N THR A 62 -4.71 1.58 5.53
CA THR A 62 -5.76 1.78 4.51
C THR A 62 -5.51 3.00 3.65
N GLU A 63 -6.01 2.96 2.40
CA GLU A 63 -6.14 4.10 1.50
C GLU A 63 -7.30 5.05 1.93
N ILE A 64 -7.36 5.35 3.23
CA ILE A 64 -8.28 6.33 3.80
C ILE A 64 -7.46 7.54 4.25
N PRO A 65 -7.85 8.77 3.88
CA PRO A 65 -7.17 9.95 4.39
C PRO A 65 -7.36 10.09 5.91
N PRO A 66 -6.31 10.41 6.69
CA PRO A 66 -6.42 10.54 8.14
C PRO A 66 -7.51 11.50 8.63
N ASP A 67 -7.79 12.58 7.89
CA ASP A 67 -8.84 13.55 8.24
C ASP A 67 -10.27 13.01 8.02
N ARG A 68 -10.42 11.92 7.24
CA ARG A 68 -11.72 11.31 6.93
C ARG A 68 -12.07 10.16 7.87
N TYR A 69 -11.06 9.45 8.38
CA TYR A 69 -11.25 8.27 9.20
C TYR A 69 -12.14 8.49 10.44
N PRO A 70 -11.99 9.56 11.25
CA PRO A 70 -12.85 9.77 12.41
C PRO A 70 -14.35 9.85 12.06
N ILE A 71 -14.68 10.44 10.91
CA ILE A 71 -16.06 10.55 10.42
C ILE A 71 -16.55 9.16 9.98
N ALA A 72 -15.77 8.46 9.16
CA ALA A 72 -16.12 7.13 8.67
C ALA A 72 -16.28 6.11 9.81
N ARG A 73 -15.41 6.15 10.83
CA ARG A 73 -15.50 5.32 12.04
C ARG A 73 -16.77 5.58 12.81
N ARG A 74 -17.06 6.85 13.12
CA ARG A 74 -18.30 7.23 13.81
C ARG A 74 -19.54 6.78 13.05
N GLU A 75 -19.60 7.02 11.74
CA GLU A 75 -20.73 6.59 10.92
C GLU A 75 -20.91 5.08 10.94
N PHE A 76 -19.82 4.31 10.85
CA PHE A 76 -19.92 2.85 10.92
C PHE A 76 -20.34 2.36 12.31
N ASP A 77 -19.86 2.99 13.39
CA ASP A 77 -20.28 2.69 14.76
C ASP A 77 -21.79 2.95 14.98
N GLU A 78 -22.31 4.03 14.40
CA GLU A 78 -23.69 4.48 14.59
C GLU A 78 -24.69 3.82 13.62
N LEU A 79 -24.27 3.54 12.40
CA LEU A 79 -25.15 3.20 11.27
C LEU A 79 -24.85 1.84 10.63
N ASP A 80 -23.76 1.16 11.05
CA ASP A 80 -23.24 -0.05 10.42
C ASP A 80 -22.89 0.14 8.92
N THR A 81 -22.62 1.38 8.51
CA THR A 81 -22.23 1.75 7.15
C THR A 81 -21.49 3.08 7.13
N ILE A 82 -20.85 3.40 6.01
CA ILE A 82 -20.05 4.62 5.85
C ILE A 82 -20.67 5.50 4.78
N LEU A 83 -20.99 6.75 5.16
CA LEU A 83 -21.56 7.77 4.29
C LEU A 83 -20.51 8.80 3.83
N GLU A 84 -19.36 8.86 4.50
CA GLU A 84 -18.26 9.76 4.19
C GLU A 84 -17.87 9.59 2.71
N SER A 85 -17.97 10.69 1.97
CA SER A 85 -17.95 10.71 0.51
C SER A 85 -16.69 10.12 -0.13
N ARG A 86 -15.54 10.18 0.54
CA ARG A 86 -14.25 9.68 0.04
C ARG A 86 -14.05 8.22 0.41
N VAL A 87 -14.59 7.75 1.53
CA VAL A 87 -14.46 6.34 1.95
C VAL A 87 -15.53 5.46 1.30
N ARG A 88 -16.78 5.94 1.18
CA ARG A 88 -17.92 5.15 0.67
C ARG A 88 -17.76 4.58 -0.75
N VAL A 89 -16.78 5.08 -1.50
CA VAL A 89 -16.52 4.65 -2.89
C VAL A 89 -15.62 3.41 -2.97
N PHE A 90 -15.01 3.02 -1.85
CA PHE A 90 -14.13 1.86 -1.71
C PHE A 90 -14.89 0.72 -1.03
N PRO A 91 -15.50 -0.21 -1.80
CA PRO A 91 -16.25 -1.32 -1.22
C PRO A 91 -15.38 -2.22 -0.34
N GLU A 92 -14.08 -2.31 -0.59
CA GLU A 92 -13.14 -3.02 0.29
C GLU A 92 -13.14 -2.47 1.72
N TYR A 93 -13.43 -1.18 1.93
CA TYR A 93 -13.51 -0.62 3.27
C TYR A 93 -14.93 -0.71 3.85
N VAL A 94 -15.94 -0.33 3.05
CA VAL A 94 -17.34 -0.32 3.49
C VAL A 94 -17.86 -1.72 3.76
N ASP A 95 -17.57 -2.65 2.87
CA ASP A 95 -18.22 -3.96 2.79
C ASP A 95 -17.32 -5.09 3.35
N ALA A 96 -16.03 -4.83 3.61
CA ALA A 96 -15.09 -5.80 4.19
C ALA A 96 -14.36 -5.31 5.45
N ILE A 97 -13.43 -4.35 5.33
CA ILE A 97 -12.51 -4.01 6.44
C ILE A 97 -13.24 -3.47 7.68
N PHE A 98 -14.16 -2.52 7.55
CA PHE A 98 -14.91 -2.03 8.72
C PHE A 98 -15.80 -3.10 9.35
N PRO A 99 -16.61 -3.86 8.58
CA PRO A 99 -17.35 -5.01 9.12
C PRO A 99 -16.48 -6.00 9.89
N LEU A 100 -15.29 -6.31 9.39
CA LEU A 100 -14.39 -7.25 10.05
C LEU A 100 -13.86 -6.76 11.40
N THR A 101 -13.93 -5.46 11.73
CA THR A 101 -13.58 -4.99 13.09
C THR A 101 -14.54 -5.50 14.16
N LYS A 102 -15.70 -6.06 13.78
CA LYS A 102 -16.63 -6.72 14.71
C LYS A 102 -16.25 -8.16 15.01
N GLU A 103 -15.39 -8.76 14.18
CA GLU A 103 -15.01 -10.17 14.24
C GLU A 103 -13.54 -10.35 14.67
N LEU A 104 -12.67 -9.43 14.28
CA LEU A 104 -11.22 -9.51 14.44
C LEU A 104 -10.69 -8.31 15.24
N ASP A 105 -9.63 -8.56 16.01
CA ASP A 105 -8.96 -7.54 16.84
C ASP A 105 -7.76 -6.93 16.11
N PHE A 106 -8.03 -6.04 15.15
CA PHE A 106 -7.01 -5.25 14.45
C PHE A 106 -7.29 -3.75 14.53
N GLU A 107 -6.24 -2.94 14.47
CA GLU A 107 -6.36 -1.48 14.37
C GLU A 107 -6.31 -1.04 12.90
N ILE A 108 -7.29 -0.24 12.49
CA ILE A 108 -7.26 0.47 11.20
C ILE A 108 -6.40 1.72 11.34
N ILE A 109 -5.35 1.82 10.53
CA ILE A 109 -4.48 3.01 10.43
C ILE A 109 -4.71 3.67 9.07
N PRO A 110 -5.35 4.86 9.00
CA PRO A 110 -5.53 5.58 7.75
C PRO A 110 -4.20 6.17 7.27
N THR A 111 -3.83 5.92 6.02
CA THR A 111 -2.51 6.33 5.50
C THR A 111 -2.57 7.11 4.19
N ALA A 112 -3.75 7.41 3.64
CA ALA A 112 -3.80 8.09 2.35
C ALA A 112 -3.36 9.56 2.45
N GLY A 113 -2.35 9.96 1.68
CA GLY A 113 -1.86 11.35 1.62
C GLY A 113 -2.78 12.32 0.87
N TRP A 114 -3.92 11.86 0.34
CA TRP A 114 -4.85 12.71 -0.41
C TRP A 114 -5.55 13.71 0.50
N THR A 115 -5.45 15.00 0.18
CA THR A 115 -6.37 16.02 0.70
C THR A 115 -7.32 16.50 -0.38
N LYS A 116 -8.44 17.11 0.02
CA LYS A 116 -9.40 17.71 -0.91
C LYS A 116 -8.75 18.77 -1.82
N PRO A 117 -7.99 19.77 -1.31
CA PRO A 117 -7.34 20.76 -2.17
C PRO A 117 -6.40 20.13 -3.22
N MET A 118 -5.63 19.11 -2.83
CA MET A 118 -4.75 18.39 -3.77
C MET A 118 -5.54 17.72 -4.90
N ASN A 119 -6.61 16.98 -4.56
CA ASN A 119 -7.45 16.31 -5.54
C ASN A 119 -8.16 17.31 -6.48
N ASP A 120 -8.66 18.42 -5.93
CA ASP A 120 -9.35 19.45 -6.71
C ASP A 120 -8.40 20.11 -7.71
N TYR A 121 -7.21 20.52 -7.26
CA TYR A 121 -6.17 21.09 -8.11
C TYR A 121 -5.77 20.11 -9.21
N ARG A 122 -5.46 18.85 -8.86
CA ARG A 122 -5.09 17.82 -9.84
C ARG A 122 -6.15 17.66 -10.91
N ASN A 123 -7.42 17.54 -10.51
CA ASN A 123 -8.52 17.32 -11.45
C ASN A 123 -8.76 18.52 -12.36
N GLN A 124 -8.64 19.74 -11.82
CA GLN A 124 -8.69 20.96 -12.63
C GLN A 124 -7.54 21.00 -13.63
N ARG A 125 -6.30 20.79 -13.16
CA ARG A 125 -5.11 20.90 -14.00
C ARG A 125 -5.09 19.85 -15.12
N LEU A 126 -5.54 18.63 -14.84
CA LEU A 126 -5.72 17.60 -15.87
C LEU A 126 -6.75 17.99 -16.94
N ARG A 127 -7.82 18.71 -16.58
CA ARG A 127 -8.79 19.21 -17.57
C ARG A 127 -8.18 20.29 -18.47
N GLU A 128 -7.42 21.21 -17.89
CA GLU A 128 -6.72 22.27 -18.63
C GLU A 128 -5.70 21.67 -19.61
N ILE A 129 -4.85 20.75 -19.13
CA ILE A 129 -3.83 20.08 -19.96
C ILE A 129 -4.44 19.40 -21.19
N ARG A 130 -5.60 18.74 -21.03
CA ARG A 130 -6.28 18.04 -22.13
C ARG A 130 -6.79 18.97 -23.23
N GLN A 131 -7.02 20.24 -22.91
CA GLN A 131 -7.56 21.23 -23.84
C GLN A 131 -6.47 22.14 -24.42
N ASP A 132 -5.27 22.11 -23.85
CA ASP A 132 -4.14 22.94 -24.25
C ASP A 132 -3.36 22.29 -25.40
N THR A 133 -3.34 22.94 -26.56
CA THR A 133 -2.62 22.46 -27.74
C THR A 133 -1.11 22.41 -27.53
N ALA A 134 -0.54 23.22 -26.61
CA ALA A 134 0.86 23.15 -26.22
C ALA A 134 1.21 21.87 -25.42
N TRP A 135 0.20 21.13 -24.97
CA TRP A 135 0.36 19.83 -24.32
C TRP A 135 0.10 18.64 -25.25
N ALA A 136 -0.35 18.86 -26.50
CA ALA A 136 -0.83 17.80 -27.37
C ALA A 136 0.17 16.63 -27.53
N GLU A 137 1.43 16.92 -27.80
CA GLU A 137 2.47 15.89 -27.96
C GLU A 137 2.74 15.11 -26.66
N ARG A 138 2.92 15.84 -25.55
CA ARG A 138 3.16 15.25 -24.22
C ARG A 138 1.98 14.41 -23.76
N TRP A 139 0.77 14.89 -24.00
CA TRP A 139 -0.46 14.17 -23.70
C TRP A 139 -0.59 12.90 -24.54
N ALA A 140 -0.33 12.97 -25.85
CA ALA A 140 -0.32 11.81 -26.72
C ALA A 140 0.72 10.76 -26.31
N ALA A 141 1.91 11.20 -25.84
CA ALA A 141 2.93 10.31 -25.29
C ALA A 141 2.47 9.61 -24.01
N TYR A 142 1.79 10.33 -23.11
CA TYR A 142 1.19 9.74 -21.90
C TYR A 142 0.10 8.71 -22.27
N GLU A 143 -0.78 9.01 -23.21
CA GLU A 143 -1.82 8.08 -23.66
C GLU A 143 -1.22 6.85 -24.37
N ALA A 144 -0.17 7.03 -25.16
CA ALA A 144 0.56 5.93 -25.79
C ALA A 144 1.20 5.01 -24.75
N ALA A 145 1.78 5.56 -23.68
CA ALA A 145 2.27 4.76 -22.56
C ALA A 145 1.14 3.99 -21.86
N GLY A 146 -0.03 4.61 -21.67
CA GLY A 146 -1.22 3.94 -21.17
C GLY A 146 -1.65 2.74 -22.03
N ARG A 147 -1.64 2.89 -23.36
CA ARG A 147 -1.93 1.77 -24.28
C ARG A 147 -0.90 0.65 -24.19
N ARG A 148 0.39 0.98 -24.11
CA ARG A 148 1.45 -0.02 -23.92
C ARG A 148 1.33 -0.77 -22.59
N SER A 149 1.02 -0.06 -21.51
CA SER A 149 0.77 -0.67 -20.20
C SER A 149 -0.42 -1.64 -20.24
N ASN A 150 -1.53 -1.26 -20.89
CA ASN A 150 -2.68 -2.15 -21.07
C ASN A 150 -2.31 -3.41 -21.87
N ALA A 151 -1.60 -3.26 -22.99
CA ALA A 151 -1.14 -4.40 -23.80
C ALA A 151 -0.20 -5.32 -23.01
N ALA A 152 0.71 -4.74 -22.21
CA ALA A 152 1.59 -5.50 -21.33
C ALA A 152 0.81 -6.25 -20.24
N MET A 153 -0.21 -5.61 -19.64
CA MET A 153 -1.11 -6.26 -18.67
C MET A 153 -1.84 -7.45 -19.28
N GLU A 154 -2.44 -7.27 -20.45
CA GLU A 154 -3.17 -8.33 -21.18
C GLU A 154 -2.26 -9.51 -21.56
N ALA A 155 -1.00 -9.23 -21.92
CA ALA A 155 -0.03 -10.27 -22.24
C ALA A 155 0.51 -11.01 -21.00
N ALA A 156 0.52 -10.36 -19.83
CA ALA A 156 1.15 -10.88 -18.63
C ALA A 156 0.22 -11.74 -17.76
N GLY A 157 -1.10 -11.52 -17.79
CA GLY A 157 -2.05 -12.32 -17.03
C GLY A 157 -3.50 -11.85 -17.06
N ASP A 158 -4.37 -12.59 -16.39
CA ASP A 158 -5.79 -12.24 -16.27
C ASP A 158 -5.99 -11.10 -15.26
N ARG A 159 -6.51 -9.97 -15.73
CA ARG A 159 -6.77 -8.78 -14.91
C ARG A 159 -7.89 -8.98 -13.88
N ASN A 160 -8.61 -10.09 -13.93
CA ASN A 160 -9.55 -10.50 -12.91
C ASN A 160 -8.93 -11.46 -11.87
N ASP A 161 -7.78 -12.06 -12.16
CA ASP A 161 -7.14 -13.04 -11.30
C ASP A 161 -6.39 -12.35 -10.12
N PRO A 162 -6.77 -12.62 -8.85
CA PRO A 162 -6.08 -12.05 -7.70
C PRO A 162 -4.61 -12.49 -7.59
N TYR A 163 -4.22 -13.65 -8.14
CA TYR A 163 -2.81 -14.05 -8.23
C TYR A 163 -2.03 -13.10 -9.15
N PHE A 164 -2.58 -12.78 -10.31
CA PHE A 164 -1.96 -11.84 -11.23
C PHE A 164 -1.91 -10.42 -10.63
N ILE A 165 -3.04 -9.91 -10.11
CA ILE A 165 -3.12 -8.56 -9.51
C ILE A 165 -2.08 -8.36 -8.40
N ASN A 166 -1.79 -9.40 -7.63
CA ASN A 166 -0.82 -9.34 -6.55
C ASN A 166 0.61 -9.77 -6.95
N SER A 167 0.89 -9.97 -8.24
CA SER A 167 2.21 -10.39 -8.76
C SER A 167 3.15 -9.23 -9.09
N ASP A 168 4.45 -9.52 -9.24
CA ASP A 168 5.43 -8.59 -9.80
C ASP A 168 5.15 -8.26 -11.28
N ALA A 169 4.56 -9.20 -12.03
CA ALA A 169 4.26 -9.00 -13.46
C ALA A 169 3.20 -7.91 -13.66
N TYR A 170 2.19 -7.85 -12.79
CA TYR A 170 1.23 -6.74 -12.75
C TYR A 170 1.93 -5.41 -12.47
N ASP A 171 2.79 -5.37 -11.44
CA ASP A 171 3.49 -4.14 -11.06
C ASP A 171 4.37 -3.62 -12.21
N GLN A 172 5.13 -4.50 -12.86
CA GLN A 172 5.97 -4.16 -14.01
C GLN A 172 5.17 -3.64 -15.21
N ALA A 173 4.04 -4.27 -15.53
CA ALA A 173 3.18 -3.83 -16.61
C ALA A 173 2.53 -2.46 -16.31
N ALA A 174 2.19 -2.20 -15.05
CA ALA A 174 1.59 -0.93 -14.61
C ALA A 174 2.62 0.22 -14.66
N GLU A 175 3.86 -0.07 -14.27
CA GLU A 175 4.97 0.89 -14.17
C GLU A 175 5.20 1.63 -15.50
N ILE A 176 4.98 0.97 -16.66
CA ILE A 176 5.08 1.60 -18.00
C ILE A 176 4.25 2.89 -18.09
N ARG A 177 3.01 2.88 -17.56
CA ARG A 177 2.15 4.04 -17.56
C ARG A 177 2.56 5.02 -16.47
N TYR A 178 2.94 4.53 -15.30
CA TYR A 178 3.25 5.35 -14.15
C TYR A 178 4.55 6.13 -14.30
N GLU A 179 5.59 5.56 -14.90
CA GLU A 179 6.81 6.28 -15.28
C GLU A 179 6.51 7.42 -16.25
N ALA A 180 5.65 7.16 -17.25
CA ALA A 180 5.24 8.20 -18.19
C ALA A 180 4.42 9.29 -17.50
N TYR A 181 3.46 8.92 -16.63
CA TYR A 181 2.73 9.89 -15.81
C TYR A 181 3.70 10.71 -14.99
N ASN A 182 4.65 10.07 -14.31
CA ASN A 182 5.57 10.73 -13.41
C ASN A 182 6.42 11.75 -14.17
N ARG A 183 7.10 11.31 -15.22
CA ARG A 183 7.96 12.17 -16.05
C ARG A 183 7.21 13.33 -16.71
N ILE A 184 5.97 13.11 -17.15
CA ILE A 184 5.22 14.10 -17.94
C ILE A 184 4.37 15.03 -17.07
N LEU A 185 3.79 14.51 -15.99
CA LEU A 185 2.72 15.18 -15.25
C LEU A 185 3.08 15.47 -13.79
N ASN A 186 4.06 14.80 -13.17
CA ASN A 186 4.28 14.90 -11.71
C ASN A 186 4.50 16.34 -11.24
N GLU A 187 5.46 17.05 -11.86
CA GLU A 187 5.74 18.45 -11.51
C GLU A 187 4.52 19.34 -11.73
N THR A 188 3.80 19.14 -12.83
CA THR A 188 2.64 19.98 -13.19
C THR A 188 1.44 19.73 -12.28
N LEU A 189 1.34 18.54 -11.70
CA LEU A 189 0.26 18.17 -10.78
C LEU A 189 0.64 18.40 -9.31
N LEU A 190 1.84 18.92 -9.04
CA LEU A 190 2.35 19.21 -7.69
C LEU A 190 2.18 17.98 -6.78
N LEU A 191 1.64 18.16 -5.58
CA LEU A 191 1.42 17.08 -4.62
C LEU A 191 0.47 15.97 -5.13
N GLY A 192 -0.34 16.24 -6.16
CA GLY A 192 -1.19 15.24 -6.83
C GLY A 192 -0.50 14.49 -7.98
N GLY A 193 0.79 14.76 -8.21
CA GLY A 193 1.66 13.99 -9.10
C GLY A 193 1.88 12.56 -8.58
N TRP A 194 2.35 11.65 -9.44
CA TRP A 194 2.43 10.22 -9.13
C TRP A 194 3.44 9.91 -8.03
N ASP A 195 4.70 10.31 -8.17
CA ASP A 195 5.67 10.08 -7.08
C ASP A 195 5.31 10.91 -5.86
N ASN A 196 4.86 12.15 -6.06
CA ASN A 196 4.58 13.05 -4.95
C ASN A 196 3.47 12.51 -4.04
N ILE A 197 2.39 11.95 -4.61
CA ILE A 197 1.33 11.36 -3.81
C ILE A 197 1.77 10.04 -3.16
N ASN A 198 2.56 9.22 -3.85
CA ASN A 198 3.09 7.98 -3.27
C ASN A 198 4.06 8.23 -2.11
N ILE A 199 4.89 9.28 -2.20
CA ILE A 199 5.70 9.76 -1.07
C ILE A 199 4.81 10.14 0.11
N ALA A 200 3.71 10.87 -0.13
CA ALA A 200 2.78 11.25 0.93
C ALA A 200 2.06 10.04 1.55
N HIS A 201 1.61 9.08 0.74
CA HIS A 201 1.07 7.79 1.21
C HIS A 201 2.08 7.05 2.09
N TYR A 202 3.29 6.89 1.57
CA TYR A 202 4.32 6.10 2.22
C TYR A 202 4.84 6.77 3.49
N TRP A 203 4.87 8.09 3.57
CA TRP A 203 5.22 8.79 4.81
C TRP A 203 4.28 8.42 5.97
N HIS A 204 2.98 8.24 5.71
CA HIS A 204 2.04 7.75 6.73
C HIS A 204 2.26 6.26 7.05
N ILE A 205 2.56 5.43 6.06
CA ILE A 205 2.92 4.01 6.24
C ILE A 205 4.18 3.88 7.10
N GLU A 206 5.23 4.62 6.76
CA GLU A 206 6.51 4.67 7.47
C GLU A 206 6.31 5.11 8.91
N LYS A 207 5.49 6.14 9.16
CA LYS A 207 5.15 6.58 10.52
C LYS A 207 4.47 5.49 11.33
N ALA A 208 3.56 4.74 10.73
CA ALA A 208 2.89 3.62 11.41
C ALA A 208 3.88 2.49 11.73
N LEU A 209 4.72 2.11 10.76
CA LEU A 209 5.74 1.09 10.97
C LEU A 209 6.79 1.51 12.01
N GLU A 210 7.20 2.78 12.04
CA GLU A 210 8.14 3.30 13.02
C GLU A 210 7.53 3.35 14.43
N LYS A 211 6.27 3.77 14.55
CA LYS A 211 5.54 3.77 15.84
C LYS A 211 5.50 2.38 16.46
N HIS A 212 5.42 1.34 15.63
CA HIS A 212 5.27 -0.05 16.03
C HIS A 212 6.53 -0.89 15.75
N ARG A 213 7.70 -0.23 15.71
CA ARG A 213 8.94 -0.86 15.28
C ARG A 213 9.37 -1.98 16.25
N TYR A 214 9.73 -3.12 15.66
CA TYR A 214 10.17 -4.33 16.37
C TYR A 214 9.16 -4.90 17.40
N GLU A 215 7.86 -4.87 17.09
CA GLU A 215 6.83 -5.46 17.95
C GLU A 215 6.52 -6.92 17.61
N GLY A 216 7.06 -7.45 16.50
CA GLY A 216 6.72 -8.79 16.00
C GLY A 216 5.28 -8.89 15.48
N LYS A 217 4.71 -7.75 15.05
CA LYS A 217 3.31 -7.61 14.66
C LYS A 217 3.12 -7.77 13.15
N ARG A 218 1.91 -8.14 12.73
CA ARG A 218 1.56 -8.30 11.31
C ARG A 218 0.77 -7.10 10.79
N PHE A 219 1.32 -6.47 9.76
CA PHE A 219 0.75 -5.33 9.05
C PHE A 219 0.21 -5.79 7.70
N LEU A 220 -1.03 -5.41 7.40
CA LEU A 220 -1.64 -5.54 6.09
C LEU A 220 -1.84 -4.14 5.49
N ILE A 221 -1.14 -3.85 4.40
CA ILE A 221 -1.30 -2.61 3.62
C ILE A 221 -2.33 -2.88 2.51
N THR A 222 -3.39 -2.09 2.49
CA THR A 222 -4.51 -2.20 1.54
C THR A 222 -4.65 -0.92 0.74
N TYR A 223 -4.33 -0.99 -0.55
CA TYR A 223 -4.32 0.14 -1.48
C TYR A 223 -4.69 -0.34 -2.88
N GLY A 224 -5.13 0.57 -3.74
CA GLY A 224 -5.28 0.29 -5.17
C GLY A 224 -4.02 -0.38 -5.72
N ALA A 225 -4.19 -1.49 -6.46
CA ALA A 225 -3.10 -2.35 -6.89
C ALA A 225 -1.97 -1.62 -7.65
N GLY A 226 -2.29 -0.51 -8.31
CA GLY A 226 -1.31 0.35 -8.98
C GLY A 226 -0.23 0.96 -8.06
N HIS A 227 -0.47 1.05 -6.75
CA HIS A 227 0.50 1.58 -5.78
C HIS A 227 1.45 0.51 -5.23
N LYS A 228 1.09 -0.78 -5.36
CA LYS A 228 1.77 -1.92 -4.72
C LYS A 228 3.26 -1.96 -5.05
N GLY A 229 3.62 -1.94 -6.33
CA GLY A 229 5.02 -1.95 -6.77
C GLY A 229 5.84 -0.80 -6.19
N TRP A 230 5.26 0.40 -6.07
CA TRP A 230 5.94 1.56 -5.48
C TRP A 230 6.20 1.34 -3.99
N PHE A 231 5.20 0.91 -3.21
CA PHE A 231 5.37 0.65 -1.78
C PHE A 231 6.37 -0.47 -1.52
N LEU A 232 6.33 -1.57 -2.28
CA LEU A 232 7.28 -2.67 -2.12
C LEU A 232 8.73 -2.22 -2.31
N ARG A 233 9.01 -1.29 -3.24
CA ARG A 233 10.36 -0.73 -3.43
C ARG A 233 10.85 0.03 -2.20
N GLU A 234 9.99 0.81 -1.55
CA GLU A 234 10.37 1.55 -0.33
C GLU A 234 10.46 0.63 0.89
N LEU A 235 9.51 -0.29 1.05
CA LEU A 235 9.52 -1.26 2.16
C LEU A 235 10.77 -2.14 2.14
N ARG A 236 11.26 -2.53 0.96
CA ARG A 236 12.50 -3.34 0.82
C ARG A 236 13.76 -2.61 1.31
N LYS A 237 13.71 -1.30 1.52
CA LYS A 237 14.83 -0.51 2.09
C LYS A 237 14.89 -0.61 3.61
N ARG A 238 13.84 -1.13 4.26
CA ARG A 238 13.76 -1.25 5.72
C ARG A 238 14.42 -2.53 6.21
N ASP A 239 15.08 -2.46 7.37
CA ASP A 239 15.77 -3.60 8.01
C ASP A 239 14.98 -4.21 9.18
N ASP A 240 13.88 -3.56 9.58
CA ASP A 240 13.08 -3.87 10.77
C ASP A 240 11.79 -4.65 10.49
N ILE A 241 11.57 -5.01 9.22
CA ILE A 241 10.39 -5.76 8.77
C ILE A 241 10.79 -6.98 7.94
N VAL A 242 9.84 -7.90 7.78
CA VAL A 242 9.87 -9.01 6.82
C VAL A 242 8.66 -8.88 5.92
N ILE A 243 8.90 -8.65 4.62
CA ILE A 243 7.82 -8.62 3.63
C ILE A 243 7.37 -10.06 3.36
N LYS A 244 6.05 -10.32 3.38
CA LYS A 244 5.48 -11.60 2.97
C LYS A 244 4.67 -11.42 1.68
N GLU A 245 4.85 -12.38 0.79
CA GLU A 245 4.10 -12.44 -0.47
C GLU A 245 2.63 -12.79 -0.23
N MET A 246 1.73 -12.32 -1.11
CA MET A 246 0.30 -12.63 -1.04
C MET A 246 -0.02 -14.09 -1.43
N LYS A 247 0.83 -14.71 -2.25
CA LYS A 247 0.57 -16.03 -2.85
C LYS A 247 0.18 -17.12 -1.83
N PRO A 248 0.88 -17.31 -0.69
CA PRO A 248 0.52 -18.35 0.27
C PRO A 248 -0.88 -18.15 0.90
N PHE A 249 -1.34 -16.91 1.06
CA PHE A 249 -2.68 -16.62 1.57
C PHE A 249 -3.74 -16.88 0.50
N LEU A 250 -3.46 -16.49 -0.76
CA LEU A 250 -4.31 -16.80 -1.91
C LEU A 250 -4.47 -18.31 -2.12
N ASP A 251 -3.38 -19.07 -1.97
CA ASP A 251 -3.39 -20.54 -2.08
C ASP A 251 -4.34 -21.19 -1.06
N LYS A 252 -4.56 -20.59 0.12
CA LYS A 252 -5.46 -21.13 1.15
C LYS A 252 -6.91 -20.69 1.00
N VAL A 253 -7.15 -19.53 0.40
CA VAL A 253 -8.49 -18.97 0.25
C VAL A 253 -9.16 -19.43 -1.04
N LEU A 254 -8.37 -19.69 -2.10
CA LEU A 254 -8.88 -19.92 -3.46
C LEU A 254 -8.65 -21.34 -3.99
N LYS A 255 -8.03 -22.23 -3.23
CA LYS A 255 -7.85 -23.65 -3.57
C LYS A 255 -8.41 -24.52 -2.46
#